data_AF-A0A2E8SKL2-F1
#
_entry.id   AF-A0A2E8SKL2-F1
#
_cell.length_a   1.000
_cell.length_b   1.000
_cell.length_c   1.000
_cell.angle_alpha   90.00
_cell.angle_beta   90.00
_cell.angle_gamma   90.00
#
_symmetry.space_group_name_H-M   'P 1'
#
loop_
_entity.id
_entity.type
_entity.pdbx_description
1 polymer ?
#
loop_
_entity_poly.entity_id
_entity_poly.type
_entity_poly.pdbx_seq_one_letter_code
_entity_poly.pdbx_strand_id
1 'polypeptide(L)'
;MSKFCPEWIFSIFVAQTAKEFLSSNSSIASISRKFSKSINERYNEVKFEELLDPAEKILQFLSEINAGEDAVNYINDYIHYRVNFESSGSPRKL
;
A
#
# COMPACT_ATOMS: atom_id res chain seq x y z
N MET A 1 -16.53 1.05 -20.03
CA MET A 1 -15.47 0.03 -19.86
C MET A 1 -15.02 0.05 -18.41
N SER A 2 -15.01 -1.09 -17.73
CA SER A 2 -14.47 -1.21 -16.36
C SER A 2 -12.97 -0.92 -16.38
N LYS A 3 -12.49 -0.07 -15.47
CA LYS A 3 -11.06 0.19 -15.27
C LYS A 3 -10.60 -0.59 -14.04
N PHE A 4 -10.35 -1.88 -14.21
CA PHE A 4 -9.88 -2.73 -13.13
C PHE A 4 -8.53 -2.23 -12.59
N CYS A 5 -8.38 -2.18 -11.26
CA CYS A 5 -7.12 -1.79 -10.61
C CYS A 5 -6.14 -2.97 -10.66
N PRO A 6 -4.96 -2.84 -11.31
CA PRO A 6 -3.95 -3.88 -11.28
C PRO A 6 -3.51 -4.17 -9.84
N GLU A 7 -3.34 -5.45 -9.52
CA GLU A 7 -2.97 -5.90 -8.17
C GLU A 7 -1.69 -5.23 -7.65
N TRP A 8 -0.71 -4.97 -8.52
CA TRP A 8 0.53 -4.27 -8.15
C TRP A 8 0.35 -2.80 -7.80
N ILE A 9 -0.59 -2.11 -8.44
CA ILE A 9 -0.96 -0.75 -8.05
C ILE A 9 -1.68 -0.79 -6.71
N PHE A 10 -2.66 -1.68 -6.56
CA PHE A 10 -3.41 -1.82 -5.32
C PHE A 10 -2.48 -2.08 -4.13
N SER A 11 -1.53 -3.02 -4.25
CA SER A 11 -0.56 -3.30 -3.20
C SER A 11 0.34 -2.11 -2.84
N ILE A 12 0.69 -1.27 -3.82
CA ILE A 12 1.43 -0.02 -3.56
C ILE A 12 0.59 0.94 -2.72
N PHE A 13 -0.70 1.10 -3.02
CA PHE A 13 -1.60 1.96 -2.24
C PHE A 13 -1.79 1.45 -0.81
N VAL A 14 -1.91 0.13 -0.63
CA VAL A 14 -1.95 -0.51 0.70
C VAL A 14 -0.66 -0.23 1.48
N ALA A 15 0.51 -0.51 0.88
CA ALA A 15 1.80 -0.28 1.52
C ALA A 15 2.04 1.20 1.85
N GLN A 16 1.65 2.10 0.93
CA GLN A 16 1.76 3.54 1.14
C GLN A 16 0.84 4.03 2.28
N THR A 17 -0.34 3.41 2.44
CA THR A 17 -1.25 3.67 3.57
C THR A 17 -0.59 3.32 4.89
N ALA A 18 0.03 2.14 5.00
CA ALA A 18 0.76 1.72 6.19
C ALA A 18 1.97 2.64 6.46
N LYS A 19 2.73 3.00 5.42
CA LYS A 19 3.89 3.89 5.55
C LYS A 19 3.50 5.28 6.05
N GLU A 20 2.47 5.88 5.47
CA GLU A 20 2.02 7.22 5.86
C GLU A 20 1.47 7.22 7.30
N PHE A 21 0.89 6.11 7.76
CA PHE A 21 0.50 5.97 9.16
C PHE A 21 1.71 6.02 10.11
N LEU A 22 2.81 5.33 9.77
CA LEU A 22 4.04 5.35 10.59
C LEU A 22 4.70 6.74 10.66
N SER A 23 4.47 7.60 9.68
CA SER A 23 5.12 8.92 9.58
C SER A 23 4.20 10.11 9.83
N SER A 24 2.91 9.90 10.13
CA SER A 24 1.93 10.98 10.30
C SER A 24 1.15 10.86 11.60
N ASN A 25 0.55 11.97 12.03
CA ASN A 25 -0.37 11.99 13.17
C ASN A 25 -1.82 11.65 12.80
N SER A 26 -2.06 11.14 11.58
CA SER A 26 -3.40 10.82 11.09
C SER A 26 -3.78 9.38 11.42
N SER A 27 -5.06 9.13 11.68
CA SER A 27 -5.55 7.77 11.82
C SER A 27 -5.43 7.01 10.50
N ILE A 28 -5.16 5.71 10.57
CA ILE A 28 -5.06 4.86 9.38
C ILE A 28 -6.33 4.86 8.54
N ALA A 29 -7.52 4.96 9.18
CA ALA A 29 -8.79 5.09 8.48
C ALA A 29 -8.88 6.39 7.65
N SER A 30 -8.37 7.51 8.16
CA SER A 30 -8.33 8.78 7.41
C SER A 30 -7.38 8.70 6.22
N ILE A 31 -6.21 8.07 6.41
CA ILE A 31 -5.22 7.84 5.36
C ILE A 31 -5.78 6.90 4.27
N SER A 32 -6.47 5.83 4.67
CA SER A 32 -7.11 4.88 3.76
C SER A 32 -8.18 5.55 2.90
N ARG A 33 -8.99 6.46 3.45
CA ARG A 33 -9.96 7.25 2.68
C ARG A 33 -9.30 8.19 1.68
N LYS A 34 -8.20 8.84 2.06
CA LYS A 34 -7.38 9.67 1.16
C LYS A 34 -6.90 8.83 -0.03
N PHE A 35 -6.31 7.66 0.22
CA PHE A 35 -5.78 6.80 -0.83
C PHE A 35 -6.85 6.12 -1.69
N SER A 36 -7.97 5.72 -1.09
CA SER A 36 -9.16 5.22 -1.81
C SER A 36 -9.70 6.29 -2.77
N LYS A 37 -9.77 7.55 -2.35
CA LYS A 37 -10.15 8.64 -3.25
C LYS A 37 -9.17 8.75 -4.43
N SER A 38 -7.86 8.71 -4.17
CA SER A 38 -6.83 8.84 -5.22
C SER A 38 -6.80 7.66 -6.20
N ILE A 39 -6.95 6.41 -5.75
CA ILE A 39 -6.95 5.24 -6.65
C ILE A 39 -8.19 5.24 -7.56
N ASN A 40 -9.32 5.71 -7.04
CA ASN A 40 -10.60 5.81 -7.77
C ASN A 40 -10.61 6.91 -8.84
N GLU A 41 -9.63 7.81 -8.88
CA GLU A 41 -9.46 8.76 -10.00
C GLU A 41 -9.11 8.06 -11.32
N ARG A 42 -8.52 6.85 -11.24
CA ARG A 42 -8.04 6.11 -12.42
C ARG A 42 -8.72 4.76 -12.60
N TYR A 43 -9.19 4.15 -11.53
CA TYR A 43 -9.77 2.81 -11.54
C TYR A 43 -11.22 2.82 -11.07
N ASN A 44 -11.87 1.66 -11.20
CA ASN A 44 -13.15 1.40 -10.56
C ASN A 44 -13.04 1.55 -9.04
N GLU A 45 -14.20 1.68 -8.39
CA GLU A 45 -14.28 1.83 -6.94
C GLU A 45 -13.49 0.76 -6.19
N VAL A 46 -12.53 1.23 -5.39
CA VAL A 46 -11.86 0.54 -4.30
C VAL A 46 -12.30 1.25 -3.03
N LYS A 47 -13.01 0.54 -2.15
CA LYS A 47 -13.48 1.06 -0.87
C LYS A 47 -12.30 1.26 0.07
N PHE A 48 -12.44 2.17 1.04
CA PHE A 48 -11.32 2.47 1.93
C PHE A 48 -11.00 1.28 2.85
N GLU A 49 -11.99 0.46 3.19
CA GLU A 49 -11.84 -0.78 3.96
C GLU A 49 -10.94 -1.78 3.23
N GLU A 50 -11.00 -1.82 1.90
CA GLU A 50 -10.15 -2.69 1.08
C GLU A 50 -8.67 -2.28 1.16
N LEU A 51 -8.37 -1.01 1.47
CA LEU A 51 -7.00 -0.55 1.72
C LEU A 51 -6.61 -0.64 3.20
N LEU A 52 -7.55 -0.32 4.09
CA LEU A 52 -7.38 -0.29 5.54
C LEU A 52 -7.00 -1.67 6.09
N ASP A 53 -7.81 -2.69 5.80
CA ASP A 53 -7.64 -4.03 6.36
C ASP A 53 -6.25 -4.62 6.08
N PRO A 54 -5.74 -4.62 4.83
CA PRO A 54 -4.39 -5.13 4.57
C PRO A 54 -3.29 -4.18 5.05
N ALA A 55 -3.51 -2.87 5.15
CA ALA A 55 -2.52 -1.95 5.72
C ALA A 55 -2.34 -2.17 7.23
N GLU A 56 -3.41 -2.45 7.97
CA GLU A 56 -3.34 -2.85 9.38
C GLU A 56 -2.58 -4.17 9.55
N LYS A 57 -2.78 -5.14 8.66
CA LYS A 57 -2.02 -6.40 8.66
C LYS A 57 -0.53 -6.18 8.42
N ILE A 58 -0.14 -5.24 7.55
CA ILE A 58 1.27 -4.88 7.36
C ILE A 58 1.84 -4.32 8.67
N LEU A 59 1.13 -3.40 9.32
CA LEU A 59 1.60 -2.79 10.57
C LEU A 59 1.69 -3.82 11.70
N GLN A 60 0.69 -4.71 11.80
CA GLN A 60 0.70 -5.82 12.75
C GLN A 60 1.93 -6.71 12.52
N PHE A 61 2.18 -7.13 11.27
CA PHE A 61 3.33 -7.95 10.93
C PHE A 61 4.66 -7.27 11.28
N LEU A 62 4.81 -5.98 10.96
CA LEU A 62 6.00 -5.20 11.30
C LEU A 62 6.22 -5.10 12.81
N SER A 63 5.13 -5.01 13.60
CA SER A 63 5.21 -5.07 15.05
C SER A 63 5.60 -6.45 15.56
N GLU A 64 5.07 -7.52 14.98
CA GLU A 64 5.37 -8.92 15.37
C GLU A 64 6.85 -9.25 15.19
N ILE A 65 7.48 -8.71 14.14
CA ILE A 65 8.92 -8.90 13.88
C ILE A 65 9.81 -7.88 14.60
N ASN A 66 9.23 -6.98 15.42
CA ASN A 66 9.94 -5.88 16.09
C ASN A 66 10.74 -5.00 15.12
N ALA A 67 10.16 -4.66 13.97
CA ALA A 67 10.85 -3.88 12.93
C ALA A 67 11.30 -2.49 13.41
N GLY A 68 10.61 -1.89 14.39
CA GLY A 68 11.01 -0.61 14.97
C GLY A 68 11.24 0.48 13.92
N GLU A 69 12.44 1.07 13.93
CA GLU A 69 12.84 2.12 12.99
C GLU A 69 13.00 1.62 11.54
N ASP A 70 13.24 0.32 11.34
CA ASP A 70 13.38 -0.29 10.01
C ASP A 70 12.05 -0.50 9.29
N ALA A 71 10.92 -0.37 10.00
CA ALA A 71 9.58 -0.58 9.44
C ALA A 71 9.34 0.26 8.16
N VAL A 72 9.77 1.52 8.17
CA VAL A 72 9.64 2.43 7.01
C VAL A 72 10.54 1.97 5.85
N ASN A 73 11.75 1.48 6.15
CA ASN A 73 12.69 0.98 5.14
C ASN A 73 12.12 -0.27 4.45
N TYR A 74 11.62 -1.25 5.21
CA TYR A 74 11.01 -2.45 4.65
C TYR A 74 9.82 -2.15 3.75
N ILE A 75 8.95 -1.20 4.14
CA ILE A 75 7.84 -0.80 3.29
C ILE A 75 8.33 -0.10 2.01
N ASN A 76 9.36 0.75 2.10
CA ASN A 76 9.95 1.40 0.93
C ASN A 76 10.57 0.38 -0.04
N ASP A 77 11.31 -0.59 0.48
CA ASP A 77 11.91 -1.67 -0.33
C ASP A 77 10.82 -2.51 -1.02
N TYR A 78 9.74 -2.82 -0.29
CA TYR A 78 8.57 -3.48 -0.86
C TYR A 78 7.95 -2.66 -1.99
N ILE A 79 7.69 -1.36 -1.78
CA ILE A 79 7.11 -0.47 -2.81
C ILE A 79 8.03 -0.41 -4.03
N HIS A 80 9.34 -0.24 -3.82
CA HIS A 80 10.33 -0.25 -4.89
C HIS A 80 10.24 -1.54 -5.70
N TYR A 81 10.17 -2.69 -5.03
CA TYR A 81 10.04 -3.97 -5.70
C TYR A 81 8.74 -4.06 -6.52
N ARG A 82 7.59 -3.69 -5.94
CA ARG A 82 6.28 -3.76 -6.62
C ARG A 82 6.21 -2.85 -7.85
N VAL A 83 6.86 -1.69 -7.82
CA VAL A 83 6.94 -0.76 -8.96
C VAL A 83 7.82 -1.32 -10.06
N ASN A 84 9.01 -1.83 -9.72
CA ASN A 84 10.04 -2.15 -10.72
C ASN A 84 10.02 -3.60 -11.22
N PHE A 85 9.38 -4.52 -10.50
CA PHE A 85 9.42 -5.94 -10.82
C PHE A 85 8.01 -6.55 -10.85
N GLU A 86 7.85 -7.57 -11.69
CA GLU A 86 6.70 -8.47 -11.66
C GLU A 86 6.86 -9.54 -10.57
N SER A 87 5.79 -10.27 -10.27
CA SER A 87 5.83 -11.36 -9.28
C SER A 87 6.80 -12.49 -9.67
N SER A 88 7.13 -12.62 -10.96
CA SER A 88 8.16 -13.53 -11.48
C SER A 88 9.60 -13.07 -11.20
N GLY A 89 9.79 -11.84 -10.71
CA GLY A 89 11.10 -11.21 -10.55
C GLY A 89 11.65 -10.57 -11.82
N SER A 90 10.95 -10.66 -12.97
CA SER A 90 11.36 -9.95 -14.17
C SER A 90 11.08 -8.44 -14.03
N PRO A 91 11.92 -7.56 -14.61
CA PRO A 91 11.65 -6.13 -14.65
C PRO A 91 10.28 -5.84 -15.27
N ARG A 92 9.51 -4.95 -14.63
CA ARG A 92 8.23 -4.48 -15.12
C ARG A 92 8.47 -3.56 -16.32
N LYS A 93 7.70 -3.75 -17.38
CA LYS A 93 7.68 -2.83 -18.52
C LYS A 93 6.76 -1.66 -18.18
N LEU A 94 7.35 -0.52 -17.85
CA LEU A 94 6.67 0.74 -17.51
C LEU A 94 6.56 1.66 -18.73
#